data_AF-A0A151XF50-F1
#
_entry.id   AF-A0A151XF50-F1
#
_cell.length_a   1.000
_cell.length_b   1.000
_cell.length_c   1.000
_cell.angle_alpha   90.00
_cell.angle_beta   90.00
_cell.angle_gamma   90.00
#
_symmetry.space_group_name_H-M   'P 1'
#
loop_
_entity.id
_entity.type
_entity.pdbx_description
1 polymer ?
#
loop_
_entity_poly.entity_id
_entity_poly.type
_entity_poly.pdbx_seq_one_letter_code
_entity_poly.pdbx_strand_id
1 'polypeptide(L)'
;AEYDVAGKMAKLMLYVFVALLAASLIMGAPDKCGRHGDPCISVSECCKGLRCHSYANRCQVLITEEELMTQREKILGRRGKDY
;
A
#
# COMPACT_ATOMS: atom_id res chain seq x y z
N ALA A 1 -35.32 34.85 -1.80
CA ALA A 1 -33.86 35.04 -1.89
C ALA A 1 -33.11 34.03 -1.00
N GLU A 2 -33.46 33.91 0.29
CA GLU A 2 -32.83 32.97 1.23
C GLU A 2 -32.92 31.48 0.79
N TYR A 3 -34.06 31.08 0.22
CA TYR A 3 -34.26 29.73 -0.34
C TYR A 3 -33.41 29.44 -1.61
N ASP A 4 -33.04 30.47 -2.38
CA ASP A 4 -32.16 30.34 -3.57
C ASP A 4 -30.69 30.15 -3.16
N VAL A 5 -30.29 30.81 -2.06
CA VAL A 5 -28.96 30.65 -1.46
C VAL A 5 -28.82 29.25 -0.85
N ALA A 6 -29.80 28.77 -0.09
CA ALA A 6 -29.80 27.43 0.49
C ALA A 6 -29.71 26.32 -0.59
N GLY A 7 -30.46 26.46 -1.69
CA GLY A 7 -30.40 25.52 -2.82
C GLY A 7 -29.04 25.50 -3.53
N LYS A 8 -28.40 26.66 -3.72
CA LYS A 8 -27.04 26.76 -4.28
C LYS A 8 -26.00 26.11 -3.37
N MET A 9 -26.10 26.33 -2.06
CA MET A 9 -25.19 25.75 -1.07
C MET A 9 -25.35 24.23 -0.99
N ALA A 10 -26.58 23.70 -1.03
CA ALA A 10 -26.83 22.26 -1.07
C ALA A 10 -26.21 21.59 -2.31
N LYS A 11 -26.32 22.25 -3.48
CA LYS A 11 -25.71 21.76 -4.73
C LYS A 11 -24.18 21.76 -4.67
N LEU A 12 -23.59 22.83 -4.13
CA LEU A 12 -22.16 22.94 -3.90
C LEU A 12 -21.65 21.84 -2.97
N MET A 13 -22.32 21.63 -1.85
CA MET A 13 -21.96 20.57 -0.90
C MET A 13 -22.05 19.19 -1.54
N LEU A 14 -23.09 18.93 -2.34
CA LEU A 14 -23.23 17.67 -3.06
C LEU A 14 -22.07 17.45 -4.05
N TYR A 15 -21.66 18.47 -4.81
CA TYR A 15 -20.49 18.36 -5.69
C TYR A 15 -19.19 18.12 -4.92
N VAL A 16 -19.01 18.78 -3.77
CA VAL A 16 -17.83 18.57 -2.90
C VAL A 16 -17.81 17.12 -2.40
N PHE A 17 -18.92 16.59 -1.90
CA PHE A 17 -19.00 15.20 -1.44
C PHE A 17 -18.74 14.20 -2.56
N VAL A 18 -19.30 14.44 -3.75
CA VAL A 18 -19.06 13.59 -4.93
C VAL A 18 -17.59 13.64 -5.34
N ALA A 19 -16.96 14.82 -5.32
CA ALA A 19 -15.54 14.97 -5.63
C ALA A 19 -14.65 14.24 -4.61
N LEU A 20 -14.97 14.33 -3.31
CA LEU A 20 -14.26 13.63 -2.24
C LEU A 20 -14.42 12.11 -2.33
N LEU A 21 -15.62 11.63 -2.65
CA LEU A 21 -15.87 10.20 -2.91
C LEU A 21 -15.08 9.71 -4.12
N ALA A 22 -15.08 10.45 -5.23
CA ALA A 22 -14.30 10.09 -6.42
C ALA A 22 -12.79 10.05 -6.12
N ALA A 23 -12.26 11.06 -5.41
CA ALA A 23 -10.85 11.11 -5.05
C ALA A 23 -10.43 9.93 -4.15
N SER A 24 -11.26 9.60 -3.14
CA SER A 24 -10.96 8.47 -2.24
C SER A 24 -10.97 7.12 -2.96
N LEU A 25 -11.90 6.90 -3.91
CA LEU A 25 -11.92 5.69 -4.73
C LEU A 25 -10.70 5.55 -5.64
N ILE A 26 -10.27 6.65 -6.27
CA ILE A 26 -9.09 6.66 -7.14
C ILE A 26 -7.82 6.35 -6.34
N MET A 27 -7.67 6.94 -5.15
CA MET A 27 -6.52 6.68 -4.27
C MET A 27 -6.52 5.26 -3.66
N GLY A 28 -7.71 4.68 -3.46
CA GLY A 28 -7.87 3.32 -2.94
C GLY A 28 -7.78 2.23 -4.00
N ALA A 29 -7.73 2.59 -5.29
CA ALA A 29 -7.64 1.63 -6.37
C ALA A 29 -6.37 0.76 -6.19
N PRO A 30 -6.50 -0.58 -6.11
CA PRO A 30 -5.35 -1.44 -5.93
C PRO A 30 -4.42 -1.31 -7.13
N ASP A 31 -3.11 -1.24 -6.88
CA ASP A 31 -2.12 -1.42 -7.91
C ASP A 31 -2.36 -2.74 -8.65
N LYS A 32 -1.98 -2.83 -9.92
CA LYS A 32 -2.16 -4.04 -10.75
C LYS A 32 -1.27 -5.23 -10.33
N CYS A 33 -0.72 -5.20 -9.11
CA CYS A 33 0.22 -6.18 -8.57
C CYS A 33 -0.29 -6.74 -7.24
N GLY A 34 0.19 -7.93 -6.91
CA GLY A 34 -0.09 -8.64 -5.68
C GLY A 34 0.56 -8.00 -4.46
N ARG A 35 -0.24 -7.85 -3.41
CA ARG A 35 0.16 -7.43 -2.07
C ARG A 35 0.77 -8.61 -1.31
N HIS A 36 1.33 -8.33 -0.14
CA HIS A 36 1.87 -9.37 0.73
C HIS A 36 0.81 -10.44 1.03
N GLY A 37 1.14 -11.72 0.78
CA GLY A 37 0.22 -12.85 0.94
C GLY A 37 -0.66 -13.17 -0.27
N ASP A 38 -0.66 -12.33 -1.31
CA ASP A 38 -1.37 -12.64 -2.56
C ASP A 38 -0.66 -13.78 -3.30
N PRO A 39 -1.42 -14.66 -3.97
CA PRO A 39 -0.85 -15.75 -4.75
C PRO A 39 -0.04 -15.20 -5.92
N CYS A 40 1.06 -15.86 -6.25
CA CYS A 40 1.93 -15.47 -7.36
C CYS A 40 2.65 -16.68 -7.95
N ILE A 41 3.03 -16.58 -9.22
CA ILE A 41 3.89 -17.55 -9.91
C ILE A 41 5.24 -16.92 -10.26
N SER A 42 5.22 -15.64 -10.66
CA SER A 42 6.39 -14.87 -11.04
C SER A 42 6.62 -13.66 -10.11
N VAL A 43 7.86 -13.17 -10.05
CA VAL A 43 8.22 -12.00 -9.25
C VAL A 43 7.53 -10.72 -9.77
N SER A 44 7.28 -10.63 -11.07
CA SER A 44 6.59 -9.49 -11.71
C SER A 44 5.13 -9.34 -11.28
N GLU A 45 4.52 -10.39 -10.72
CA GLU A 45 3.15 -10.32 -10.20
C GLU A 45 3.09 -9.61 -8.86
N CYS A 46 4.20 -9.48 -8.12
CA CYS A 46 4.21 -8.85 -6.81
C CYS A 46 4.55 -7.36 -6.89
N CYS A 47 3.99 -6.55 -5.98
CA CYS A 47 4.29 -5.13 -5.92
C CYS A 47 5.76 -4.85 -5.54
N LYS A 48 6.21 -3.61 -5.79
CA LYS A 48 7.58 -3.18 -5.49
C LYS A 48 7.95 -3.46 -4.02
N GLY A 49 9.12 -4.04 -3.80
CA GLY A 49 9.58 -4.45 -2.45
C GLY A 49 9.11 -5.84 -2.02
N LEU A 50 8.33 -6.52 -2.85
CA LEU A 50 7.92 -7.90 -2.65
C LEU A 50 8.58 -8.82 -3.69
N ARG A 51 8.73 -10.09 -3.32
CA ARG A 51 9.16 -11.17 -4.22
C ARG A 51 8.19 -12.33 -4.10
N CYS A 52 7.94 -13.02 -5.22
CA CYS A 52 7.22 -14.27 -5.16
C CYS A 52 8.06 -15.37 -4.51
N HIS A 53 7.58 -15.92 -3.40
CA HIS A 53 8.27 -17.00 -2.70
C HIS A 53 8.00 -18.34 -3.39
N SER A 54 9.04 -18.98 -3.93
CA SER A 54 8.94 -20.16 -4.82
C SER A 54 8.22 -21.37 -4.22
N TYR A 55 8.29 -21.56 -2.90
CA TYR A 55 7.61 -22.69 -2.25
C TYR A 55 6.22 -22.34 -1.73
N ALA A 56 5.98 -21.07 -1.41
CA ALA A 56 4.71 -20.64 -0.85
C ALA A 56 3.74 -20.23 -1.97
N ASN A 57 4.28 -19.84 -3.14
CA ASN A 57 3.56 -19.21 -4.25
C ASN A 57 2.78 -17.98 -3.77
N ARG A 58 3.45 -17.16 -2.94
CA ARG A 58 2.88 -15.99 -2.27
C ARG A 58 3.87 -14.83 -2.33
N CYS A 59 3.37 -13.61 -2.52
CA CYS A 59 4.20 -12.40 -2.45
C CYS A 59 4.67 -12.16 -1.01
N GLN A 60 5.97 -12.08 -0.80
CA GLN A 60 6.62 -11.92 0.50
C GLN A 60 7.56 -10.70 0.48
N VAL A 61 7.83 -10.11 1.65
CA VAL A 61 8.72 -8.95 1.75
C VAL A 61 10.15 -9.35 1.40
N LEU A 62 10.78 -8.60 0.49
CA LEU A 62 12.20 -8.77 0.21
C LEU A 62 12.99 -8.04 1.30
N ILE A 63 13.64 -8.80 2.20
CA ILE A 63 14.53 -8.22 3.22
C ILE A 63 15.93 -8.19 2.62
N THR A 64 16.47 -6.98 2.41
CA THR A 64 17.85 -6.81 1.95
C THR A 64 18.83 -7.18 3.06
N GLU A 65 20.07 -7.50 2.70
CA GLU A 65 21.11 -7.84 3.67
C GLU A 65 21.39 -6.68 4.65
N GLU A 66 21.35 -5.45 4.16
CA GLU A 66 21.52 -4.23 4.95
C GLU A 66 20.39 -4.07 5.99
N GLU A 67 19.14 -4.28 5.57
CA GLU A 67 17.98 -4.26 6.46
C GLU A 67 18.02 -5.40 7.47
N LEU A 68 18.45 -6.60 7.05
CA LEU A 68 18.63 -7.76 7.90
C LEU A 68 19.66 -7.48 9.00
N MET A 69 20.79 -6.87 8.65
CA MET A 69 21.84 -6.51 9.61
C MET A 69 21.39 -5.41 10.57
N THR A 70 20.68 -4.40 10.06
CA THR A 70 20.11 -3.33 10.88
C THR A 70 19.07 -3.86 11.87
N GLN A 71 18.19 -4.75 11.43
CA GLN A 71 17.21 -5.41 12.31
C GLN A 71 17.89 -6.32 13.33
N ARG A 72 18.93 -7.05 12.91
CA ARG A 72 19.69 -7.92 13.79
C ARG A 72 20.42 -7.15 14.89
N GLU A 73 21.00 -5.99 14.59
CA GLU A 73 21.59 -5.11 15.61
C GLU A 73 20.56 -4.64 16.63
N LYS A 74 19.34 -4.28 16.19
CA LYS A 74 18.23 -3.91 17.09
C LYS A 74 17.78 -5.06 17.99
N ILE A 75 17.73 -6.28 17.47
CA ILE A 75 17.21 -7.46 18.20
C ILE A 75 18.28 -8.05 19.14
N LEU A 76 19.52 -8.17 18.66
CA LEU A 76 20.59 -8.86 19.39
C LEU A 76 21.52 -7.90 20.14
N GLY A 77 21.43 -6.59 19.91
CA GLY A 77 22.27 -5.58 20.57
C GLY A 77 23.76 -5.63 20.18
N ARG A 78 24.13 -6.40 19.15
CA ARG A 78 25.51 -6.58 18.70
C ARG A 78 25.65 -6.44 17.18
N ARG A 79 26.77 -5.86 16.73
CA ARG A 79 27.09 -5.57 15.33
C ARG A 79 27.88 -6.68 14.66
N GLY A 80 27.76 -6.81 13.34
CA GLY A 80 28.52 -7.76 12.52
C GLY A 80 27.96 -9.19 12.56
N LYS A 81 28.25 -10.00 11.53
CA LYS A 81 27.65 -11.35 11.35
C LYS A 81 28.24 -12.39 12.32
N ASP A 82 27.51 -13.47 12.55
CA ASP A 82 27.88 -14.54 13.51
C ASP A 82 28.72 -15.67 12.90
N TYR A 83 29.38 -15.41 11.76
CA TYR A 83 30.24 -16.39 11.10
C TYR A 83 31.70 -15.98 11.14
#